data_AF-A0A426QMV4-F1
#
_entry.id   AF-A0A426QMV4-F1
#
_cell.length_a   1.000
_cell.length_b   1.000
_cell.length_c   1.000
_cell.angle_alpha   90.00
_cell.angle_beta   90.00
_cell.angle_gamma   90.00
#
_symmetry.space_group_name_H-M   'P 1'
#
loop_
_entity.id
_entity.type
_entity.pdbx_description
1 polymer ?
#
loop_
_entity_poly.entity_id
_entity_poly.type
_entity_poly.pdbx_seq_one_letter_code
_entity_poly.pdbx_strand_id
1 'polypeptide(L)' 'MPTGFFVFGPIMWIIFALIIIVPFWAIFSKAGYSKWLSLLMVIPIVNLIALYFLAFSAWPSLRKRD' A
#
# COMPACT_ATOMS: atom_id res chain seq x y z
N MET A 1 19.18 -24.06 -19.39
CA MET A 1 18.89 -23.16 -18.26
C MET A 1 17.38 -23.08 -18.09
N PRO A 2 16.79 -23.21 -16.89
CA PRO A 2 15.34 -23.20 -16.74
C PRO A 2 14.82 -21.76 -16.94
N THR A 3 14.36 -21.48 -18.15
CA THR A 3 13.79 -20.18 -18.56
C THR A 3 12.54 -19.79 -17.78
N GLY A 4 11.86 -20.75 -17.13
CA GLY A 4 10.68 -20.51 -16.29
C GLY A 4 10.93 -19.57 -15.11
N PHE A 5 12.08 -19.66 -14.44
CA PHE A 5 12.39 -18.80 -13.28
C PHE A 5 12.42 -17.31 -13.63
N PHE A 6 12.84 -16.96 -14.84
CA PHE A 6 13.02 -15.57 -15.28
C PHE A 6 11.72 -14.87 -15.68
N VAL A 7 10.67 -15.62 -16.06
CA VAL A 7 9.36 -15.06 -16.44
C VAL A 7 8.36 -15.13 -15.29
N PHE A 8 8.31 -16.25 -14.57
CA PHE A 8 7.37 -16.41 -13.45
C PHE A 8 7.77 -15.58 -12.23
N GLY A 9 9.07 -15.32 -12.01
CA GLY A 9 9.54 -14.49 -10.90
C GLY A 9 8.99 -13.05 -10.96
N PRO A 10 9.31 -12.25 -11.99
CA PRO A 10 8.91 -10.84 -12.04
C PRO A 10 7.40 -10.62 -12.03
N ILE A 11 6.63 -11.47 -12.72
CA ILE A 11 5.18 -11.38 -12.79
C ILE A 11 4.56 -11.62 -11.40
N MET A 12 5.04 -12.63 -10.66
CA MET A 12 4.57 -12.88 -9.29
C MET A 12 4.87 -11.72 -8.35
N TRP A 13 6.04 -11.09 -8.48
CA TRP A 13 6.39 -9.90 -7.70
C TRP A 13 5.46 -8.72 -7.97
N ILE A 14 5.09 -8.49 -9.23
CA ILE A 14 4.13 -7.42 -9.59
C ILE A 14 2.75 -7.70 -9.00
N ILE A 15 2.25 -8.94 -9.12
CA ILE A 15 0.96 -9.33 -8.55
C ILE A 15 0.95 -9.09 -7.04
N PHE A 16 2.02 -9.51 -6.34
CA PHE A 16 2.15 -9.32 -4.90
C PHE A 16 2.18 -7.83 -4.50
N ALA A 17 2.91 -7.01 -5.26
CA ALA A 17 2.94 -5.57 -5.05
C ALA A 17 1.55 -4.93 -5.24
N LEU A 18 0.79 -5.36 -6.26
CA LEU A 18 -0.58 -4.86 -6.48
C LEU A 18 -1.53 -5.25 -5.35
N ILE A 19 -1.45 -6.48 -4.84
CA ILE A 19 -2.24 -6.95 -3.70
C ILE A 19 -2.00 -6.08 -2.45
N ILE A 20 -0.79 -5.54 -2.28
CA ILE A 20 -0.49 -4.61 -1.19
C ILE A 20 -0.90 -3.18 -1.54
N ILE A 21 -0.50 -2.64 -2.69
CA ILE A 21 -0.71 -1.22 -3.03
C ILE A 21 -2.21 -0.89 -3.11
N VAL A 22 -3.02 -1.73 -3.76
CA VAL A 22 -4.44 -1.45 -4.03
C VAL A 22 -5.27 -1.20 -2.76
N PRO A 23 -5.25 -2.08 -1.73
CA PRO A 23 -6.00 -1.82 -0.50
C PRO A 23 -5.50 -0.57 0.23
N PHE A 24 -4.18 -0.35 0.30
CA PHE A 24 -3.63 0.85 0.94
C PHE A 24 -3.99 2.13 0.20
N TRP A 25 -4.06 2.09 -1.13
CA TRP A 25 -4.54 3.21 -1.94
C TRP A 25 -5.98 3.58 -1.57
N ALA A 26 -6.85 2.58 -1.45
CA ALA A 26 -8.24 2.78 -1.05
C ALA A 26 -8.34 3.36 0.36
N ILE A 27 -7.52 2.86 1.29
CA ILE A 27 -7.46 3.33 2.68
C ILE A 27 -6.99 4.79 2.75
N PHE A 28 -5.85 5.14 2.14
CA PHE A 28 -5.34 6.52 2.16
C PHE A 28 -6.32 7.49 1.51
N SER A 29 -6.98 7.08 0.41
CA SER A 29 -8.03 7.88 -0.22
C SER A 29 -9.23 8.12 0.70
N LYS A 30 -9.60 7.15 1.54
CA LYS A 30 -10.71 7.28 2.50
C LYS A 30 -10.31 8.06 3.74
N ALA A 31 -9.09 7.92 4.22
CA ALA A 31 -8.57 8.67 5.35
C ALA A 31 -8.32 10.15 5.00
N GLY A 32 -8.25 10.51 3.72
CA GLY A 32 -8.00 11.87 3.26
C GLY A 32 -6.51 12.20 3.07
N TYR A 33 -5.66 11.17 2.97
CA TYR A 33 -4.25 11.28 2.65
C TYR A 33 -3.99 11.14 1.13
N SER A 34 -2.77 11.46 0.71
CA SER A 34 -2.35 11.29 -0.68
C SER A 34 -2.29 9.81 -1.08
N LYS A 35 -2.97 9.44 -2.16
CA LYS A 35 -2.99 8.09 -2.74
C LYS A 35 -1.59 7.56 -3.08
N TRP A 36 -0.67 8.46 -3.42
CA TRP A 36 0.72 8.13 -3.75
C TRP A 36 1.49 7.48 -2.59
N LEU A 37 1.06 7.68 -1.33
CA LEU A 37 1.65 7.00 -0.17
C LEU A 37 1.49 5.48 -0.23
N SER A 38 0.50 4.97 -0.97
CA SER A 38 0.33 3.52 -1.17
C SER A 38 1.49 2.85 -1.90
N LEU A 39 2.23 3.57 -2.75
CA LEU A 39 3.41 3.02 -3.44
C LEU A 39 4.55 2.71 -2.46
N LEU A 40 4.66 3.46 -1.37
CA LEU A 40 5.69 3.22 -0.35
C LEU A 40 5.40 1.95 0.47
N MET A 41 4.16 1.42 0.42
CA MET A 41 3.74 0.22 1.16
C MET A 41 4.35 -1.07 0.60
N VAL A 42 5.00 -1.01 -0.57
CA VAL A 42 5.79 -2.13 -1.11
C VAL A 42 6.94 -2.50 -0.17
N ILE A 43 7.43 -1.55 0.63
CA ILE A 43 8.47 -1.78 1.63
C ILE A 43 7.83 -2.33 2.91
N PRO A 44 8.18 -3.56 3.38
CA PRO A 44 7.52 -4.20 4.52
C PRO A 44 7.56 -3.37 5.81
N ILE A 45 8.70 -2.73 6.10
CA ILE A 45 8.86 -1.90 7.30
C ILE A 45 7.97 -0.66 7.23
N VAL A 46 7.88 -0.02 6.05
CA VAL A 46 7.03 1.16 5.85
C VAL A 46 5.56 0.79 6.01
N ASN A 47 5.16 -0.38 5.49
CA ASN A 47 3.80 -0.90 5.66
C ASN A 47 3.44 -1.05 7.16
N LEU A 48 4.33 -1.64 7.96
CA LEU A 48 4.13 -1.75 9.41
C LEU A 48 3.99 -0.37 10.06
N ILE A 49 4.93 0.55 9.82
CA ILE A 49 4.88 1.90 10.38
C ILE A 49 3.60 2.62 9.96
N ALA A 50 3.18 2.48 8.71
CA ALA A 50 1.98 3.09 8.18
C ALA A 50 0.70 2.53 8.80
N LEU A 51 0.65 1.23 9.10
CA LEU A 51 -0.47 0.62 9.83
C LEU A 51 -0.59 1.21 11.24
N TYR A 52 0.51 1.30 11.98
CA TYR A 52 0.52 1.95 13.29
C TYR A 52 0.11 3.42 13.19
N PHE A 53 0.71 4.17 12.26
CA PHE A 53 0.36 5.56 12.02
C PHE A 53 -1.12 5.74 11.72
N LEU A 54 -1.69 4.95 10.80
CA LEU A 54 -3.10 5.04 10.41
C LEU A 54 -4.06 4.62 11.53
N ALA A 55 -3.66 3.68 12.39
CA ALA A 55 -4.44 3.24 13.53
C ALA A 55 -4.54 4.32 14.62
N PHE A 56 -3.47 5.10 14.83
CA PHE A 56 -3.42 6.13 15.87
C PHE A 56 -3.63 7.56 15.36
N SER A 57 -3.62 7.80 14.04
CA SER A 57 -3.82 9.12 13.47
C SER A 57 -5.30 9.49 13.36
N ALA A 58 -5.62 10.76 13.60
CA ALA A 58 -6.93 11.30 13.28
C ALA A 58 -7.07 11.46 11.76
N TRP A 59 -8.09 10.84 11.17
CA TRP A 59 -8.28 10.86 9.71
C TRP A 59 -8.77 12.23 9.24
N PRO A 60 -8.02 12.93 8.35
CA PRO A 60 -8.43 14.23 7.81
C PRO A 60 -9.83 14.26 7.18
N SER A 61 -10.26 13.15 6.59
CA SER A 61 -11.57 13.05 5.93
C SER A 61 -12.75 13.10 6.90
N LEU A 62 -12.57 12.67 8.16
CA LEU A 62 -13.60 12.76 9.19
C LEU A 62 -13.74 14.20 9.69
N ARG A 63 -12.62 14.91 9.86
CA ARG A 63 -12.60 16.33 10.29
C ARG A 63 -13.28 17.28 9.30
N LYS A 64 -13.36 16.92 8.02
CA LYS A 64 -14.04 17.73 6.99
C LYS A 64 -15.57 17.68 7.07
N ARG A 65 -16.13 16.80 7.90
CA ARG A 65 -17.58 16.61 8.07
C ARG A 65 -18.16 17.30 9.32
N ASP A 66 -17.31 17.89 10.15
CA ASP A 66 -17.66 18.72 11.30
C ASP A 66 -17.45 20.20 10.95
#